data_AF-A0A522CDC7-F1
#
_entry.id   AF-A0A522CDC7-F1
#
_cell.length_a   1.000
_cell.length_b   1.000
_cell.length_c   1.000
_cell.angle_alpha   90.00
_cell.angle_beta   90.00
_cell.angle_gamma   90.00
#
_symmetry.space_group_name_H-M   'P 1'
#
loop_
_entity.id
_entity.type
_entity.pdbx_description
1 polymer ?
#
loop_
_entity_poly.entity_id
_entity_poly.type
_entity_poly.pdbx_seq_one_letter_code
_entity_poly.pdbx_strand_id
1 'polypeptide(L)'
;MRLLTLFLTLILFSAPAFAGGSGQDVHVQKLTLLSDTDYILVVRPEPGKNGYEDPYMGDCKQFEVHGTLQRLRGKYWLEWFIWWKARGTPTKEQHLAALAYLKKFEGSAKTILFGWIGSGFEVIDPRNPCIVESRGLRLLEDPDGVFSFFNAI
;
A
#
# COMPACT_ATOMS: atom_id res chain seq x y z
N MET A 1 -3.92 37.95 -31.57
CA MET A 1 -4.27 37.98 -30.13
C MET A 1 -5.38 36.99 -29.70
N ARG A 2 -5.87 36.08 -30.55
CA ARG A 2 -6.86 35.05 -30.15
C ARG A 2 -6.29 33.64 -29.92
N LEU A 3 -5.04 33.39 -30.33
CA LEU A 3 -4.38 32.09 -30.15
C LEU A 3 -3.76 31.89 -28.75
N LEU A 4 -3.35 32.98 -28.08
CA LEU A 4 -2.68 32.90 -26.78
C LEU A 4 -3.63 32.45 -25.65
N THR A 5 -4.92 32.77 -25.78
CA THR A 5 -5.95 32.44 -24.78
C THR A 5 -6.32 30.96 -24.77
N LEU A 6 -6.08 30.24 -25.88
CA LEU A 6 -6.38 28.80 -26.01
C LEU A 6 -5.29 27.91 -25.37
N PHE A 7 -4.05 28.40 -25.25
CA PHE A 7 -2.97 27.66 -24.60
C PHE A 7 -3.05 27.72 -23.08
N LEU A 8 -3.60 28.81 -22.52
CA LEU A 8 -3.66 29.00 -21.07
C LEU A 8 -4.75 28.15 -20.39
N THR A 9 -5.81 27.77 -21.12
CA THR A 9 -6.91 26.94 -20.59
C THR A 9 -6.60 25.43 -20.61
N LEU A 10 -5.68 24.96 -21.46
CA LEU A 10 -5.34 23.54 -21.57
C LEU A 10 -4.46 23.04 -20.41
N ILE A 11 -3.71 23.93 -19.75
CA ILE A 11 -2.80 23.60 -18.63
C ILE A 11 -3.55 23.45 -17.29
N LEU A 12 -4.80 23.94 -17.21
CA LEU A 12 -5.63 23.88 -15.99
C LEU A 12 -6.36 22.54 -15.78
N PHE A 13 -6.30 21.61 -16.74
CA PHE A 13 -6.97 20.29 -16.63
C PHE A 13 -6.02 19.11 -16.42
N SER A 14 -4.70 19.32 -16.42
CA SER A 14 -3.75 18.28 -16.03
C SER A 14 -3.55 18.28 -14.52
N ALA A 15 -4.58 17.88 -13.76
CA ALA A 15 -4.40 17.49 -12.37
C ALA A 15 -3.90 16.04 -12.34
N PRO A 16 -2.65 15.75 -11.93
CA PRO A 16 -2.23 14.38 -11.69
C PRO A 16 -2.94 13.88 -10.43
N ALA A 17 -4.14 13.32 -10.59
CA ALA A 17 -4.84 12.61 -9.54
C ALA A 17 -4.38 11.15 -9.55
N PHE A 18 -3.31 10.83 -8.84
CA PHE A 18 -2.91 9.44 -8.59
C PHE A 18 -2.41 9.26 -7.15
N ALA A 19 -3.31 9.42 -6.19
CA ALA A 19 -3.24 8.65 -4.95
C ALA A 19 -4.10 7.38 -5.16
N GLY A 20 -3.67 6.53 -6.09
CA GLY A 20 -4.32 5.24 -6.35
C GLY A 20 -3.97 4.22 -5.27
N GLY A 21 -4.89 3.29 -5.04
CA GLY A 21 -4.70 2.16 -4.14
C GLY A 21 -5.69 1.07 -4.48
N SER A 22 -5.39 -0.15 -4.04
CA SER A 22 -6.26 -1.31 -4.22
C SER A 22 -6.16 -2.19 -2.97
N GLY A 23 -7.20 -2.98 -2.74
CA GLY A 23 -7.26 -3.96 -1.67
C GLY A 23 -7.94 -5.22 -2.14
N GLN A 24 -7.51 -6.35 -1.59
CA GLN A 24 -8.03 -7.68 -1.89
C GLN A 24 -8.26 -8.41 -0.57
N ASP A 25 -9.27 -9.28 -0.56
CA ASP A 25 -9.48 -10.17 0.58
C ASP A 25 -8.35 -11.21 0.61
N VAL A 26 -7.71 -11.36 1.77
CA VAL A 26 -6.61 -12.31 1.94
C VAL A 26 -6.75 -13.10 3.23
N HIS A 27 -6.21 -14.32 3.24
CA HIS A 27 -5.96 -15.07 4.47
C HIS A 27 -4.56 -14.80 4.98
N VAL A 28 -4.44 -14.43 6.26
CA VAL A 28 -3.13 -14.29 6.91
C VAL A 28 -2.61 -15.68 7.27
N GLN A 29 -1.66 -16.17 6.49
CA GLN A 29 -1.08 -17.50 6.73
C GLN A 29 -0.05 -17.46 7.85
N LYS A 30 0.84 -16.46 7.82
CA LYS A 30 1.92 -16.33 8.80
C LYS A 30 2.33 -14.87 8.96
N LEU A 31 2.60 -14.46 10.20
CA LEU A 31 3.25 -13.19 10.52
C LEU A 31 4.44 -13.45 11.44
N THR A 32 5.64 -13.28 10.89
CA THR A 32 6.89 -13.39 11.64
C THR A 32 7.40 -11.99 11.96
N LEU A 33 7.50 -11.64 13.24
CA LEU A 33 8.13 -10.39 13.67
C LEU A 33 9.64 -10.62 13.83
N LEU A 34 10.45 -9.82 13.14
CA LEU A 34 11.91 -9.84 13.23
C LEU A 34 12.41 -8.84 14.28
N SER A 35 11.65 -7.75 14.47
CA SER A 35 11.84 -6.74 15.52
C SER A 35 10.47 -6.15 15.89
N ASP A 36 10.44 -5.05 16.65
CA ASP A 36 9.19 -4.33 16.94
C ASP A 36 8.52 -3.79 15.66
N THR A 37 9.30 -3.48 14.61
CA THR A 37 8.81 -2.82 13.40
C THR A 37 9.07 -3.60 12.12
N ASP A 38 9.89 -4.64 12.18
CA ASP A 38 10.27 -5.41 11.00
C ASP A 38 9.54 -6.75 11.02
N TYR A 39 9.04 -7.16 9.86
CA TYR A 39 8.16 -8.31 9.75
C TYR A 39 8.29 -9.02 8.39
N ILE A 40 7.93 -10.30 8.39
CA ILE A 40 7.62 -11.07 7.19
C ILE A 40 6.17 -11.51 7.31
N LEU A 41 5.33 -11.03 6.40
CA LEU A 41 3.93 -11.37 6.30
C LEU A 41 3.73 -12.27 5.09
N VAL A 42 3.09 -13.41 5.30
CA VAL A 42 2.69 -14.31 4.23
C VAL A 42 1.17 -14.36 4.20
N VAL A 43 0.59 -14.01 3.06
CA VAL A 43 -0.85 -14.05 2.84
C VAL A 43 -1.20 -14.92 1.62
N ARG A 44 -2.42 -15.46 1.64
CA ARG A 44 -3.03 -16.10 0.48
C ARG A 44 -4.18 -15.23 -0.03
N PRO A 45 -4.04 -14.60 -1.19
CA PRO A 45 -5.13 -13.83 -1.80
C PRO A 45 -6.32 -14.72 -2.15
N GLU A 46 -7.53 -14.21 -1.93
CA GLU A 46 -8.76 -14.79 -2.49
C GLU A 46 -8.97 -14.28 -3.91
N PRO A 47 -9.55 -15.06 -4.84
CA PRO A 47 -9.79 -14.60 -6.21
C PRO A 47 -10.50 -13.25 -6.27
N GLY A 48 -10.06 -12.40 -7.20
CA GLY A 48 -10.60 -11.07 -7.39
C GLY A 48 -12.12 -11.07 -7.57
N LYS A 49 -12.82 -10.18 -6.86
CA LYS A 49 -14.26 -9.99 -7.04
C LYS A 49 -14.53 -9.21 -8.33
N ASN A 50 -15.56 -9.60 -9.07
CA ASN A 50 -16.00 -8.91 -10.30
C ASN A 50 -14.95 -8.89 -11.43
N GLY A 51 -14.01 -9.84 -11.44
CA GLY A 51 -12.99 -9.95 -12.49
C GLY A 51 -11.90 -8.87 -12.42
N TYR A 52 -11.85 -8.06 -11.35
CA TYR A 52 -10.70 -7.22 -11.06
C TYR A 52 -9.67 -8.01 -10.28
N GLU A 53 -8.46 -8.14 -10.83
CA GLU A 53 -7.31 -8.73 -10.18
C GLU A 53 -6.35 -7.63 -9.73
N ASP A 54 -5.91 -7.69 -8.48
CA ASP A 54 -4.95 -6.73 -7.94
C ASP A 54 -3.60 -6.89 -8.66
N PRO A 55 -2.93 -5.81 -9.08
CA PRO A 55 -1.70 -5.89 -9.86
C PRO A 55 -0.52 -6.53 -9.13
N TYR A 56 -0.56 -6.64 -7.80
CA TYR A 56 0.47 -7.34 -7.02
C TYR A 56 0.03 -8.74 -6.60
N MET A 57 -1.22 -8.88 -6.18
CA MET A 57 -1.70 -10.12 -5.54
C MET A 57 -2.48 -11.06 -6.46
N GLY A 58 -3.01 -10.57 -7.59
CA GLY A 58 -3.91 -11.32 -8.47
C GLY A 58 -3.37 -12.66 -8.96
N ASP A 59 -2.09 -12.69 -9.35
CA ASP A 59 -1.42 -13.88 -9.90
C ASP A 59 -0.74 -14.75 -8.82
N CYS A 60 -0.79 -14.35 -7.55
CA CYS A 60 -0.01 -14.98 -6.49
C CYS A 60 -0.82 -16.00 -5.70
N LYS A 61 -0.40 -17.27 -5.76
CA LYS A 61 -0.92 -18.32 -4.84
C LYS A 61 -0.59 -18.03 -3.37
N GLN A 62 0.55 -17.38 -3.17
CA GLN A 62 1.05 -16.92 -1.88
C GLN A 62 1.79 -15.62 -2.15
N PHE A 63 1.50 -14.59 -1.37
CA PHE A 63 2.10 -13.27 -1.46
C PHE A 63 2.86 -13.00 -0.17
N GLU A 64 4.16 -12.71 -0.30
CA GLU A 64 5.08 -12.54 0.81
C GLU A 64 5.58 -11.10 0.85
N VAL A 65 5.38 -10.45 1.99
CA VAL A 65 5.76 -9.05 2.23
C VAL A 65 6.85 -9.01 3.28
N HIS A 66 8.01 -8.50 2.89
CA HIS A 66 9.11 -8.17 3.79
C HIS A 66 8.98 -6.70 4.12
N GLY A 67 8.57 -6.40 5.34
CA GLY A 67 8.28 -5.03 5.72
C GLY A 67 9.08 -4.53 6.89
N THR A 68 9.28 -3.22 6.89
CA THR A 68 9.99 -2.47 7.92
C THR A 68 9.39 -1.08 8.00
N LEU A 69 9.30 -0.50 9.19
CA LEU A 69 8.86 0.89 9.31
C LEU A 69 9.99 1.83 8.92
N GLN A 70 9.92 2.40 7.73
CA GLN A 70 10.92 3.32 7.22
C GLN A 70 10.29 4.55 6.57
N ARG A 71 11.13 5.56 6.32
CA ARG A 71 10.73 6.72 5.52
C ARG A 71 10.38 6.25 4.10
N LEU A 72 9.23 6.71 3.60
CA LEU A 72 8.81 6.41 2.23
C LEU A 72 9.77 7.03 1.21
N ARG A 73 9.93 6.36 0.07
CA ARG A 73 10.86 6.75 -1.00
C ARG A 73 10.20 7.79 -1.93
N GLY A 74 10.89 8.88 -2.27
CA GLY A 74 10.34 9.94 -3.15
C GLY A 74 10.87 11.35 -2.87
N LYS A 75 10.60 12.33 -3.77
CA LYS A 75 11.07 13.72 -3.65
C LYS A 75 10.10 14.58 -2.82
N TYR A 76 10.57 14.98 -1.64
CA TYR A 76 9.88 15.84 -0.65
C TYR A 76 9.58 17.29 -1.09
N TRP A 77 9.86 17.69 -2.33
CA TRP A 77 9.81 19.11 -2.72
C TRP A 77 8.38 19.69 -2.69
N LEU A 78 7.36 18.86 -2.92
CA LEU A 78 5.96 19.28 -2.85
C LEU A 78 5.30 19.04 -1.48
N GLU A 79 6.02 18.47 -0.50
CA GLU A 79 5.45 18.21 0.83
C GLU A 79 5.20 19.49 1.63
N TRP A 80 5.90 20.59 1.34
CA TRP A 80 5.73 21.83 2.10
C TRP A 80 4.37 22.51 1.86
N PHE A 81 3.76 22.29 0.70
CA PHE A 81 2.45 22.88 0.34
C PHE A 81 1.26 21.95 0.64
N ILE A 82 1.47 20.63 0.74
CA ILE A 82 0.41 19.62 0.96
C ILE A 82 0.41 19.12 2.42
N TRP A 83 1.12 19.83 3.31
CA TRP A 83 1.36 19.43 4.70
C TRP A 83 0.11 19.34 5.58
N TRP A 84 -1.06 19.79 5.11
CA TRP A 84 -2.23 20.01 5.97
C TRP A 84 -3.30 18.92 5.98
N LYS A 85 -3.33 17.95 5.05
CA LYS A 85 -4.42 16.93 5.09
C LYS A 85 -4.07 15.48 4.74
N ALA A 86 -2.90 15.15 4.19
CA ALA A 86 -2.55 13.75 3.87
C ALA A 86 -1.26 13.31 4.60
N ARG A 87 -1.44 12.58 5.70
CA ARG A 87 -0.39 11.92 6.49
C ARG A 87 0.28 10.82 5.64
N GLY A 88 1.27 11.20 4.81
CA GLY A 88 1.84 10.33 3.76
C GLY A 88 2.58 9.09 4.26
N THR A 89 3.20 9.11 5.45
CA THR A 89 3.90 7.95 6.02
C THR A 89 3.16 7.40 7.25
N PRO A 90 3.00 6.07 7.40
CA PRO A 90 2.49 5.49 8.64
C PRO A 90 3.33 5.90 9.85
N THR A 91 2.69 6.31 10.95
CA THR A 91 3.41 6.52 12.21
C THR A 91 3.76 5.16 12.84
N LYS A 92 4.68 5.15 13.83
CA LYS A 92 5.03 3.92 14.54
C LYS A 92 3.81 3.28 15.20
N GLU A 93 2.95 4.08 15.82
CA GLU A 93 1.74 3.61 16.48
C GLU A 93 0.77 2.97 15.46
N GLN A 94 0.58 3.61 14.30
CA GLN A 94 -0.26 3.07 13.23
C GLN A 94 0.28 1.76 12.66
N HIS A 95 1.60 1.68 12.51
CA HIS A 95 2.27 0.49 12.04
C HIS A 95 2.13 -0.69 13.01
N LEU A 96 2.41 -0.44 14.29
CA LEU A 96 2.25 -1.43 15.35
C LEU A 96 0.78 -1.87 15.49
N ALA A 97 -0.18 -0.95 15.36
CA ALA A 97 -1.59 -1.28 15.37
C ALA A 97 -1.98 -2.19 14.20
N ALA A 98 -1.43 -1.95 13.00
CA ALA A 98 -1.64 -2.81 11.84
C ALA A 98 -1.05 -4.22 12.05
N LEU A 99 0.18 -4.31 12.59
CA LEU A 99 0.80 -5.61 12.92
C LEU A 99 -0.01 -6.37 13.97
N ALA A 100 -0.48 -5.69 15.02
CA ALA A 100 -1.33 -6.28 16.04
C ALA A 100 -2.67 -6.76 15.47
N TYR A 101 -3.24 -6.02 14.50
CA TYR A 101 -4.43 -6.45 13.78
C TYR A 101 -4.16 -7.72 12.96
N LEU A 102 -3.13 -7.73 12.12
CA LEU A 102 -2.73 -8.89 11.32
C LEU A 102 -2.51 -10.15 12.18
N LYS A 103 -1.85 -10.00 13.33
CA LYS A 103 -1.57 -11.10 14.24
C LYS A 103 -2.83 -11.80 14.75
N LYS A 104 -3.96 -11.09 14.90
CA LYS A 104 -5.24 -11.68 15.33
C LYS A 104 -5.84 -12.62 14.28
N PHE A 105 -5.45 -12.48 13.02
CA PHE A 105 -5.98 -13.27 11.91
C PHE A 105 -4.99 -14.33 11.41
N GLU A 106 -3.80 -14.41 11.99
CA GLU A 106 -2.81 -15.44 11.63
C GLU A 106 -3.37 -16.85 11.87
N GLY A 107 -3.35 -17.67 10.82
CA GLY A 107 -3.87 -19.05 10.87
C GLY A 107 -5.41 -19.13 10.97
N SER A 108 -6.11 -18.00 10.93
CA SER A 108 -7.56 -17.95 10.94
C SER A 108 -8.14 -18.33 9.58
N ALA A 109 -9.33 -18.95 9.60
CA ALA A 109 -10.12 -19.16 8.39
C ALA A 109 -10.83 -17.88 7.90
N LYS A 110 -10.76 -16.77 8.64
CA LYS A 110 -11.34 -15.49 8.23
C LYS A 110 -10.40 -14.75 7.28
N THR A 111 -10.97 -14.10 6.28
CA THR A 111 -10.26 -13.14 5.43
C THR A 111 -10.23 -11.77 6.08
N ILE A 112 -9.25 -10.97 5.70
CA ILE A 112 -9.19 -9.53 5.94
C ILE A 112 -8.95 -8.81 4.63
N LEU A 113 -9.32 -7.52 4.57
CA LEU A 113 -8.89 -6.67 3.49
C LEU A 113 -7.40 -6.30 3.70
N PHE A 114 -6.57 -6.66 2.73
CA PHE A 114 -5.18 -6.26 2.68
C PHE A 114 -4.90 -5.59 1.34
N GLY A 115 -4.13 -4.51 1.35
CA GLY A 115 -3.96 -3.69 0.16
C GLY A 115 -2.75 -2.79 0.19
N TRP A 116 -2.76 -1.84 -0.73
CA TRP A 116 -1.71 -0.86 -0.91
C TRP A 116 -2.25 0.52 -1.26
N ILE A 117 -1.44 1.54 -0.97
CA ILE A 117 -1.64 2.92 -1.40
C ILE A 117 -0.36 3.43 -2.06
N GLY A 118 -0.50 4.18 -3.16
CA GLY A 118 0.63 4.69 -3.93
C GLY A 118 1.26 3.58 -4.76
N SER A 119 2.55 3.28 -4.58
CA SER A 119 3.10 2.02 -5.08
C SER A 119 2.85 0.87 -4.12
N GLY A 120 2.79 1.14 -2.80
CA GLY A 120 2.56 0.16 -1.74
C GLY A 120 3.66 -0.85 -1.47
N PHE A 121 4.25 -1.36 -2.55
CA PHE A 121 5.20 -2.45 -2.58
C PHE A 121 6.33 -2.15 -3.59
N GLU A 122 7.49 -2.80 -3.41
CA GLU A 122 8.54 -2.92 -4.42
C GLU A 122 8.91 -4.40 -4.57
N VAL A 123 8.97 -4.93 -5.79
CA VAL A 123 9.32 -6.33 -6.01
C VAL A 123 10.79 -6.56 -5.66
N ILE A 124 11.08 -7.53 -4.80
CA ILE A 124 12.45 -7.85 -4.35
C ILE A 124 13.20 -8.65 -5.41
N ASP A 125 12.55 -9.67 -5.99
CA ASP A 125 13.11 -10.50 -7.05
C ASP A 125 12.16 -10.51 -8.27
N PRO A 126 12.56 -9.95 -9.42
CA PRO A 126 11.75 -9.98 -10.64
C PRO A 126 11.41 -11.40 -11.14
N ARG A 127 12.17 -12.42 -10.73
CA ARG A 127 11.87 -13.83 -11.05
C ARG A 127 10.76 -14.41 -10.17
N ASN A 128 10.48 -13.77 -9.04
CA ASN A 128 9.41 -14.13 -8.12
C ASN A 128 8.66 -12.86 -7.65
N PRO A 129 7.75 -12.32 -8.51
CA PRO A 129 7.08 -11.04 -8.25
C PRO A 129 6.14 -11.06 -7.04
N CYS A 130 5.85 -12.24 -6.48
CA CYS A 130 5.03 -12.41 -5.30
C CYS A 130 5.77 -12.15 -3.98
N ILE A 131 7.08 -11.88 -4.04
CA ILE A 131 7.89 -11.47 -2.88
C ILE A 131 8.22 -9.98 -3.03
N VAL A 132 7.71 -9.18 -2.10
CA VAL A 132 7.77 -7.72 -2.16
C VAL A 132 8.28 -7.11 -0.86
N GLU A 133 8.76 -5.87 -0.97
CA GLU A 133 9.15 -5.03 0.14
C GLU A 133 8.04 -4.02 0.48
N SER A 134 7.86 -3.73 1.77
CA SER A 134 6.97 -2.70 2.31
C SER A 134 7.72 -1.76 3.27
N ARG A 135 7.44 -0.46 3.23
CA ARG A 135 8.06 0.55 4.12
C ARG A 135 7.14 1.03 5.24
N GLY A 136 5.97 0.42 5.36
CA GLY A 136 5.03 0.76 6.42
C GLY A 136 3.67 0.15 6.18
N LEU A 137 2.94 -0.01 7.28
CA LEU A 137 1.57 -0.51 7.30
C LEU A 137 0.71 0.48 8.06
N ARG A 138 -0.55 0.59 7.66
CA ARG A 138 -1.57 1.33 8.41
C ARG A 138 -2.86 0.53 8.40
N LEU A 139 -3.51 0.44 9.55
CA LEU A 139 -4.90 0.03 9.62
C LEU A 139 -5.78 1.23 9.26
N LEU A 140 -6.62 1.07 8.26
CA LEU A 140 -7.64 2.06 7.87
C LEU A 140 -9.00 1.59 8.35
N GLU A 141 -9.87 2.55 8.68
CA GLU A 141 -11.25 2.28 9.09
C GLU A 141 -12.20 2.29 7.89
N ASP A 142 -11.85 2.99 6.82
CA ASP A 142 -12.61 3.08 5.57
C ASP A 142 -11.65 3.12 4.36
N PRO A 143 -11.52 2.02 3.59
CA PRO A 143 -12.10 0.70 3.89
C PRO A 143 -11.39 0.02 5.08
N ASP A 144 -12.13 -0.75 5.89
CA ASP A 144 -11.58 -1.48 7.05
C ASP A 144 -10.57 -2.55 6.59
N GLY A 145 -9.28 -2.30 6.83
CA GLY A 145 -8.22 -3.16 6.32
C GLY A 145 -6.82 -2.64 6.57
N VAL A 146 -5.83 -3.49 6.29
CA VAL A 146 -4.42 -3.17 6.45
C VAL A 146 -3.80 -2.81 5.10
N PHE A 147 -3.20 -1.63 5.01
CA PHE A 147 -2.66 -1.09 3.77
C PHE A 147 -1.15 -0.84 3.88
N SER A 148 -0.43 -1.28 2.84
CA SER A 148 1.01 -1.10 2.68
C SER A 148 1.37 0.20 1.97
N PHE A 149 2.51 0.76 2.36
CA PHE A 149 3.09 1.98 1.80
C PHE A 149 4.55 1.74 1.43
N PHE A 150 4.99 2.32 0.31
CA PHE A 150 6.39 2.24 -0.13
C PHE A 150 6.94 3.58 -0.61
N ASN A 151 6.33 4.19 -1.63
CA ASN A 151 6.69 5.53 -2.09
C ASN A 151 5.84 6.61 -1.41
N ALA A 152 6.45 7.79 -1.21
CA ALA A 152 5.70 9.00 -0.89
C ALA A 152 4.88 9.41 -2.13
N ILE A 153 3.64 9.83 -1.89
CA ILE A 153 2.68 10.26 -2.93
C ILE A 153 2.89 11.75 -3.21
#